data_AF-D3Z045-F1
#
_entry.id   AF-D3Z045-F1
#
_cell.length_a   1.000
_cell.length_b   1.000
_cell.length_c   1.000
_cell.angle_alpha   90.00
_cell.angle_beta   90.00
_cell.angle_gamma   90.00
#
_symmetry.space_group_name_H-M   'P 1'
#
loop_
_entity.id
_entity.type
_entity.pdbx_description
1 polymer ?
#
loop_
_entity_poly.entity_id
_entity_poly.type
_entity_poly.pdbx_seq_one_letter_code
_entity_poly.pdbx_strand_id
1 'polypeptide(L)'
;MATTPDAAFETLMNGVTSWDLPKEPIPSELLLTGESAFPVMVNDKGQVLIAASSYGQGRLVVVSHESYLLHDGLVPFLLNVVKWLCPCPGAPIAVHSSLASLVNILGDSGINALVQPEPGEALGVYCIDAYNDALTEKLIQFLKNGGGLLIGGQALNWAAHHGHDKVLSIFPGNQVTSVAGVYFTDISANRDWFKVSKEIPNLRLYVQCEDELEDDQQQLLK
;
A
#
# COMPACT_ATOMS: atom_id res chain seq x y z
N MET A 1 14.06 7.39 15.69
CA MET A 1 14.09 8.43 14.65
C MET A 1 13.22 7.95 13.52
N ALA A 2 12.30 8.78 13.03
CA ALA A 2 11.56 8.44 11.81
C ALA A 2 12.57 8.25 10.67
N THR A 3 12.54 7.10 10.01
CA THR A 3 13.34 6.82 8.83
C THR A 3 12.90 7.79 7.74
N THR A 4 13.83 8.44 7.04
CA THR A 4 13.47 9.29 5.90
C THR A 4 12.80 8.44 4.81
N PRO A 5 11.91 9.01 3.98
CA PRO A 5 11.33 8.30 2.86
C PRO A 5 12.39 7.62 1.98
N ASP A 6 13.52 8.28 1.71
CA ASP A 6 14.60 7.71 0.88
C ASP A 6 15.20 6.43 1.50
N ALA A 7 15.54 6.46 2.78
CA ALA A 7 16.09 5.29 3.46
C ALA A 7 15.06 4.15 3.59
N ALA A 8 13.77 4.49 3.74
CA ALA A 8 12.70 3.52 3.70
C ALA A 8 12.57 2.89 2.30
N PHE A 9 12.59 3.70 1.24
CA PHE A 9 12.54 3.23 -0.14
C PHE A 9 13.74 2.33 -0.48
N GLU A 10 14.96 2.73 -0.12
CA GLU A 10 16.16 1.90 -0.29
C GLU A 10 16.02 0.54 0.41
N THR A 11 15.46 0.52 1.62
CA THR A 11 15.21 -0.74 2.35
C THR A 11 14.20 -1.61 1.61
N LEU A 12 13.09 -1.03 1.14
CA LEU A 12 12.04 -1.75 0.41
C LEU A 12 12.54 -2.31 -0.93
N MET A 13 13.38 -1.55 -1.64
CA MET A 13 13.88 -1.89 -2.98
C MET A 13 15.18 -2.70 -2.98
N ASN A 14 15.74 -3.01 -1.81
CA ASN A 14 17.00 -3.73 -1.70
C ASN A 14 16.98 -5.08 -2.44
N GLY A 15 17.79 -5.21 -3.49
CA GLY A 15 17.86 -6.42 -4.31
C GLY A 15 16.68 -6.63 -5.27
N VAL A 16 15.73 -5.70 -5.35
CA VAL A 16 14.63 -5.76 -6.33
C VAL A 16 15.13 -5.27 -7.68
N THR A 17 15.20 -6.16 -8.66
CA THR A 17 15.69 -5.85 -10.02
C THR A 17 14.63 -5.92 -11.11
N SER A 18 13.48 -6.51 -10.82
CA SER A 18 12.33 -6.65 -11.73
C SER A 18 11.04 -6.81 -10.95
N TRP A 19 9.93 -6.41 -11.56
CA TRP A 19 8.58 -6.70 -11.06
C TRP A 19 8.01 -7.90 -11.82
N ASP A 20 8.04 -9.07 -11.18
CA ASP A 20 7.30 -10.24 -11.66
C ASP A 20 5.94 -10.24 -10.94
N LEU A 21 4.87 -10.03 -11.70
CA LEU A 21 3.50 -9.86 -11.20
C LEU A 21 2.54 -10.75 -11.99
N PRO A 22 1.47 -11.25 -11.37
CA PRO A 22 0.44 -11.98 -12.08
C PRO A 22 -0.29 -11.06 -13.06
N LYS A 23 -0.60 -11.56 -14.25
CA LYS A 23 -1.20 -10.77 -15.34
C LYS A 23 -2.72 -10.65 -15.26
N GLU A 24 -3.38 -11.58 -14.60
CA GLU A 24 -4.85 -11.66 -14.52
C GLU A 24 -5.47 -10.58 -13.61
N PRO A 25 -4.93 -10.30 -12.41
CA PRO A 25 -5.53 -9.36 -11.45
C PRO A 25 -5.53 -7.92 -11.97
N ILE A 26 -6.62 -7.17 -11.75
CA ILE A 26 -6.74 -5.77 -12.16
C ILE A 26 -6.52 -4.87 -10.94
N PRO A 27 -5.35 -4.25 -10.79
CA PRO A 27 -5.05 -3.41 -9.63
C PRO A 27 -5.80 -2.08 -9.67
N SER A 28 -6.07 -1.53 -8.49
CA SER A 28 -6.49 -0.13 -8.34
C SER A 28 -5.28 0.81 -8.39
N GLU A 29 -5.40 1.97 -9.02
CA GLU A 29 -4.46 3.05 -8.78
C GLU A 29 -4.56 3.52 -7.32
N LEU A 30 -3.41 3.74 -6.69
CA LEU A 30 -3.32 4.31 -5.35
C LEU A 30 -3.15 5.83 -5.43
N LEU A 31 -3.96 6.56 -4.67
CA LEU A 31 -3.84 8.00 -4.51
C LEU A 31 -3.07 8.31 -3.22
N LEU A 32 -2.03 9.13 -3.32
CA LEU A 32 -1.21 9.56 -2.19
C LEU A 32 -1.50 11.02 -1.87
N THR A 33 -1.91 11.30 -0.64
CA THR A 33 -2.24 12.65 -0.15
C THR A 33 -1.45 13.04 1.10
N GLY A 34 -0.86 12.07 1.80
CA GLY A 34 -0.12 12.32 3.04
C GLY A 34 1.33 12.71 2.80
N GLU A 35 1.86 13.63 3.59
CA GLU A 35 3.27 14.06 3.50
C GLU A 35 4.27 12.92 3.75
N SER A 36 3.88 11.92 4.55
CA SER A 36 4.70 10.73 4.82
C SER A 36 4.50 9.61 3.80
N ALA A 37 3.51 9.74 2.89
CA ALA A 37 3.22 8.73 1.88
C ALA A 37 4.12 8.92 0.67
N PHE A 38 4.73 7.83 0.21
CA PHE A 38 5.58 7.84 -0.97
C PHE A 38 5.32 6.60 -1.86
N PRO A 39 5.45 6.76 -3.19
CA PRO A 39 5.29 5.64 -4.11
C PRO A 39 6.49 4.69 -4.04
N VAL A 40 6.22 3.41 -4.20
CA VAL A 40 7.23 2.34 -4.27
C VAL A 40 7.25 1.71 -5.65
N MET A 41 6.08 1.36 -6.19
CA MET A 41 5.91 0.83 -7.54
C MET A 41 4.98 1.74 -8.33
N VAL A 42 5.48 2.20 -9.48
CA VAL A 42 4.75 3.08 -10.40
C VAL A 42 4.87 2.50 -11.81
N ASN A 43 3.76 2.49 -12.55
CA ASN A 43 3.77 2.05 -13.95
C ASN A 43 4.28 3.15 -14.88
N ASP A 44 4.39 2.83 -16.17
CA ASP A 44 4.82 3.79 -17.21
C ASP A 44 3.87 4.97 -17.42
N LYS A 45 2.62 4.89 -16.92
CA LYS A 45 1.63 5.97 -16.93
C LYS A 45 1.67 6.88 -15.70
N GLY A 46 2.58 6.63 -14.75
CA GLY A 46 2.67 7.41 -13.52
C GLY A 46 1.66 7.00 -12.45
N GLN A 47 0.90 5.92 -12.64
CA GLN A 47 -0.05 5.42 -11.65
C GLN A 47 0.70 4.64 -10.57
N VAL A 48 0.35 4.86 -9.31
CA VAL A 48 0.96 4.18 -8.16
C VAL A 48 0.24 2.86 -7.90
N LEU A 49 1.00 1.77 -7.73
CA LEU A 49 0.47 0.44 -7.44
C LEU A 49 0.94 -0.10 -6.08
N ILE A 50 2.10 0.33 -5.60
CA ILE A 50 2.55 0.07 -4.25
C ILE A 50 2.97 1.38 -3.64
N ALA A 51 2.51 1.64 -2.43
CA ALA A 51 2.86 2.82 -1.66
C ALA A 51 3.26 2.43 -0.25
N ALA A 52 4.13 3.23 0.35
CA ALA A 52 4.51 3.10 1.74
C ALA A 52 4.25 4.43 2.46
N SER A 53 3.92 4.34 3.74
CA SER A 53 3.67 5.52 4.57
C SER A 53 3.85 5.17 6.06
N SER A 54 3.62 6.15 6.92
CA SER A 54 3.63 6.02 8.37
C SER A 54 2.44 6.73 8.99
N TYR A 55 1.97 6.20 10.13
CA TYR A 55 0.94 6.83 10.94
C TYR A 55 1.22 6.61 12.42
N GLY A 56 1.23 7.68 13.21
CA GLY A 56 1.70 7.62 14.61
C GLY A 56 3.14 7.12 14.68
N GLN A 57 3.37 6.01 15.37
CA GLN A 57 4.69 5.36 15.47
C GLN A 57 4.84 4.19 14.49
N GLY A 58 3.77 3.80 13.79
CA GLY A 58 3.74 2.64 12.92
C GLY A 58 4.06 2.96 11.46
N ARG A 59 4.16 1.90 10.69
CA ARG A 59 4.48 1.93 9.25
C ARG A 59 3.48 1.07 8.51
N LEU A 60 3.21 1.41 7.26
CA LEU A 60 2.36 0.61 6.40
C LEU A 60 2.87 0.54 4.98
N VAL A 61 2.60 -0.58 4.34
CA VAL A 61 2.74 -0.78 2.90
C VAL A 61 1.37 -1.18 2.35
N VAL A 62 0.94 -0.47 1.31
CA VAL A 62 -0.33 -0.67 0.62
C VAL A 62 -0.03 -1.21 -0.78
N VAL A 63 -0.67 -2.32 -1.15
CA VAL A 63 -0.52 -2.97 -2.45
C VAL A 63 -1.86 -2.96 -3.18
N SER A 64 -1.86 -2.49 -4.42
CA SER A 64 -3.04 -2.25 -5.26
C SER A 64 -3.88 -3.49 -5.64
N HIS A 65 -3.47 -4.67 -5.20
CA HIS A 65 -4.25 -5.90 -5.30
C HIS A 65 -3.73 -6.94 -4.28
N GLU A 66 -4.62 -7.66 -3.61
CA GLU A 66 -4.29 -8.73 -2.67
C GLU A 66 -3.53 -9.91 -3.31
N SER A 67 -3.81 -10.21 -4.58
CA SER A 67 -3.17 -11.31 -5.32
C SER A 67 -1.67 -11.11 -5.50
N TYR A 68 -1.19 -9.85 -5.51
CA TYR A 68 0.24 -9.53 -5.59
C TYR A 68 0.98 -9.96 -4.33
N LEU A 69 0.31 -9.96 -3.18
CA LEU A 69 0.87 -10.46 -1.92
C LEU A 69 1.03 -11.99 -1.91
N LEU A 70 0.38 -12.69 -2.85
CA LEU A 70 0.35 -14.15 -2.93
C LEU A 70 1.16 -14.68 -4.13
N HIS A 71 1.95 -13.83 -4.78
CA HIS A 71 2.74 -14.18 -5.97
C HIS A 71 4.21 -14.38 -5.63
N ASP A 72 4.75 -15.54 -5.99
CA ASP A 72 6.14 -15.92 -5.70
C ASP A 72 7.17 -14.96 -6.32
N GLY A 73 6.86 -14.38 -7.48
CA GLY A 73 7.71 -13.39 -8.14
C GLY A 73 7.94 -12.12 -7.32
N LEU A 74 7.07 -11.85 -6.34
CA LEU A 74 7.17 -10.70 -5.45
C LEU A 74 7.89 -10.99 -4.12
N VAL A 75 8.29 -12.25 -3.88
CA VAL A 75 8.92 -12.67 -2.62
C VAL A 75 10.08 -11.78 -2.19
N PRO A 76 11.08 -11.46 -3.03
CA PRO A 76 12.20 -10.61 -2.61
C PRO A 76 11.74 -9.27 -2.04
N PHE A 77 10.73 -8.66 -2.67
CA PHE A 77 10.13 -7.41 -2.20
C PHE A 77 9.33 -7.61 -0.91
N LEU A 78 8.50 -8.65 -0.81
CA LEU A 78 7.70 -8.94 0.39
C LEU A 78 8.58 -9.18 1.63
N LEU A 79 9.75 -9.81 1.48
CA LEU A 79 10.71 -9.98 2.57
C LEU A 79 11.26 -8.63 3.06
N ASN A 80 11.55 -7.70 2.15
CA ASN A 80 11.97 -6.36 2.51
C ASN A 80 10.85 -5.58 3.21
N VAL A 81 9.62 -5.69 2.71
CA VAL A 81 8.42 -5.10 3.32
C VAL A 81 8.25 -5.59 4.75
N VAL A 82 8.23 -6.90 4.99
CA VAL A 82 8.06 -7.47 6.33
C VAL A 82 9.17 -7.02 7.28
N LYS A 83 10.42 -7.02 6.83
CA LYS A 83 11.56 -6.52 7.61
C LYS A 83 11.43 -5.03 7.93
N TRP A 84 11.04 -4.22 6.95
CA TRP A 84 10.86 -2.78 7.12
C TRP A 84 9.66 -2.47 8.02
N LEU A 85 8.58 -3.23 7.97
CA LEU A 85 7.42 -3.06 8.84
C LEU A 85 7.70 -3.48 10.28
N CYS A 86 8.58 -4.45 10.48
CA CYS A 86 8.91 -5.04 11.78
C CYS A 86 9.44 -3.99 12.78
N PRO A 87 8.77 -3.77 13.93
CA PRO A 87 9.16 -2.73 14.88
C PRO A 87 10.48 -3.05 15.60
N CYS A 88 10.78 -4.32 15.81
CA CYS A 88 12.03 -4.79 16.39
C CYS A 88 12.35 -6.23 15.94
N PRO A 89 13.64 -6.65 15.94
CA PRO A 89 14.01 -8.01 15.58
C PRO A 89 13.25 -9.06 16.42
N GLY A 90 12.63 -10.03 15.75
CA GLY A 90 11.87 -11.11 16.40
C GLY A 90 10.44 -10.74 16.78
N ALA A 91 9.94 -9.54 16.44
CA ALA A 91 8.53 -9.21 16.64
C ALA A 91 7.61 -10.20 15.88
N PRO A 92 6.43 -10.52 16.42
CA PRO A 92 5.53 -11.49 15.81
C PRO A 92 5.02 -11.00 14.46
N ILE A 93 4.83 -11.93 13.54
CA ILE A 93 4.21 -11.69 12.23
C ILE A 93 2.92 -12.49 12.18
N ALA A 94 1.81 -11.76 12.09
CA ALA A 94 0.48 -12.31 12.05
C ALA A 94 -0.15 -12.03 10.68
N VAL A 95 -0.86 -13.02 10.14
CA VAL A 95 -1.48 -12.95 8.81
C VAL A 95 -2.96 -13.26 8.96
N HIS A 96 -3.82 -12.39 8.44
CA HIS A 96 -5.26 -12.65 8.41
C HIS A 96 -5.58 -13.86 7.51
N SER A 97 -6.68 -14.56 7.78
CA SER A 97 -7.07 -15.76 7.02
C SER A 97 -7.30 -15.48 5.52
N SER A 98 -7.63 -14.24 5.15
CA SER A 98 -7.75 -13.82 3.74
C SER A 98 -6.44 -13.90 2.95
N LEU A 99 -5.30 -13.87 3.63
CA LEU A 99 -3.96 -14.01 3.03
C LEU A 99 -3.23 -15.25 3.55
N ALA A 100 -3.94 -16.30 3.99
CA ALA A 100 -3.32 -17.46 4.64
C ALA A 100 -2.13 -18.07 3.86
N SER A 101 -2.17 -18.08 2.52
CA SER A 101 -1.07 -18.58 1.68
C SER A 101 0.23 -17.80 1.84
N LEU A 102 0.19 -16.53 2.24
CA LEU A 102 1.36 -15.71 2.53
C LEU A 102 2.23 -16.32 3.66
N VAL A 103 1.63 -17.08 4.58
CA VAL A 103 2.40 -17.77 5.62
C VAL A 103 3.40 -18.77 5.03
N ASN A 104 3.01 -19.52 4.00
CA ASN A 104 3.90 -20.48 3.35
C ASN A 104 5.00 -19.75 2.57
N ILE A 105 4.62 -18.70 1.81
CA ILE A 105 5.56 -17.87 1.05
C ILE A 105 6.65 -17.27 1.95
N LEU A 106 6.27 -16.75 3.11
CA LEU A 106 7.21 -16.23 4.10
C LEU A 106 8.01 -17.35 4.78
N GLY A 107 7.37 -18.47 5.09
CA GLY A 107 7.96 -19.64 5.72
C GLY A 107 9.07 -20.28 4.88
N ASP A 108 8.87 -20.39 3.57
CA ASP A 108 9.88 -20.91 2.62
C ASP A 108 11.13 -20.02 2.55
N SER A 109 11.00 -18.76 2.97
CA SER A 109 12.09 -17.78 3.09
C SER A 109 12.64 -17.66 4.53
N GLY A 110 12.23 -18.54 5.45
CA GLY A 110 12.69 -18.59 6.83
C GLY A 110 12.04 -17.56 7.77
N ILE A 111 10.94 -16.92 7.36
CA ILE A 111 10.18 -15.99 8.21
C ILE A 111 9.00 -16.75 8.85
N ASN A 112 8.99 -16.83 10.19
CA ASN A 112 7.89 -17.44 10.91
C ASN A 112 6.70 -16.48 11.02
N ALA A 113 5.61 -16.81 10.32
CA ALA A 113 4.34 -16.09 10.38
C ALA A 113 3.22 -17.04 10.82
N LEU A 114 2.21 -16.52 11.51
CA LEU A 114 1.07 -17.31 11.98
C LEU A 114 -0.23 -16.71 11.48
N VAL A 115 -1.17 -17.57 11.09
CA VAL A 115 -2.53 -17.11 10.77
C VAL A 115 -3.21 -16.68 12.08
N GLN A 116 -3.69 -15.44 12.12
CA GLN A 116 -4.40 -14.87 13.27
C GLN A 116 -5.58 -14.01 12.78
N PRO A 117 -6.75 -14.07 13.44
CA PRO A 117 -7.93 -13.33 13.02
C PRO A 117 -7.79 -11.81 13.21
N GLU A 118 -6.84 -11.36 14.02
CA GLU A 118 -6.63 -9.95 14.35
C GLU A 118 -5.17 -9.68 14.75
N PRO A 119 -4.71 -8.42 14.76
CA PRO A 119 -3.41 -8.07 15.31
C PRO A 119 -3.34 -8.44 16.79
N GLY A 120 -2.19 -8.99 17.21
CA GLY A 120 -1.94 -9.30 18.62
C GLY A 120 -1.72 -8.05 19.49
N GLU A 121 -1.74 -8.23 20.81
CA GLU A 121 -1.46 -7.14 21.77
C GLU A 121 0.00 -6.67 21.70
N ALA A 122 0.93 -7.60 21.42
CA ALA A 122 2.33 -7.26 21.19
C ALA A 122 2.50 -6.62 19.81
N LEU A 123 3.26 -5.51 19.75
CA LEU A 123 3.60 -4.85 18.49
C LEU A 123 4.37 -5.82 17.58
N GLY A 124 4.00 -5.84 16.31
CA GLY A 124 4.55 -6.74 15.31
C GLY A 124 4.18 -6.31 13.90
N VAL A 125 4.13 -7.27 12.99
CA VAL A 125 3.62 -7.07 11.63
C VAL A 125 2.27 -7.77 11.50
N TYR A 126 1.30 -7.09 10.91
CA TYR A 126 0.01 -7.68 10.54
C TYR A 126 -0.22 -7.56 9.05
N CYS A 127 -0.56 -8.67 8.39
CA CYS A 127 -0.85 -8.72 6.96
C CYS A 127 -2.33 -9.03 6.73
N ILE A 128 -3.04 -8.22 5.95
CA ILE A 128 -4.48 -8.40 5.67
C ILE A 128 -4.86 -7.90 4.27
N ASP A 129 -5.99 -8.37 3.74
CA ASP A 129 -6.60 -7.77 2.55
C ASP A 129 -7.37 -6.47 2.89
N ALA A 130 -7.81 -5.75 1.86
CA ALA A 130 -8.43 -4.45 2.01
C ALA A 130 -9.96 -4.49 2.22
N TYR A 131 -10.54 -5.65 2.56
CA TYR A 131 -11.99 -5.85 2.51
C TYR A 131 -12.66 -6.00 3.87
N ASN A 132 -11.89 -6.12 4.95
CA ASN A 132 -12.42 -6.28 6.31
C ASN A 132 -12.59 -4.91 7.00
N ASP A 133 -13.84 -4.50 7.23
CA ASP A 133 -14.19 -3.27 7.94
C ASP A 133 -14.31 -3.45 9.46
N ALA A 134 -14.58 -4.66 9.94
CA ALA A 134 -14.72 -4.98 11.35
C ALA A 134 -13.43 -4.73 12.17
N LEU A 135 -12.26 -4.79 11.54
CA LEU A 135 -10.97 -4.55 12.19
C LEU A 135 -10.48 -3.10 12.13
N THR A 136 -11.24 -2.17 11.54
CA THR A 136 -10.79 -0.80 11.25
C THR A 136 -10.17 -0.09 12.46
N GLU A 137 -10.91 0.03 13.56
CA GLU A 137 -10.43 0.74 14.75
C GLU A 137 -9.17 0.08 15.32
N LYS A 138 -9.15 -1.25 15.36
CA LYS A 138 -8.02 -2.03 15.87
C LYS A 138 -6.76 -1.85 15.03
N LEU A 139 -6.90 -1.83 13.70
CA LEU A 139 -5.79 -1.59 12.77
C LEU A 139 -5.23 -0.16 12.90
N ILE A 140 -6.10 0.84 13.03
CA ILE A 140 -5.68 2.24 13.24
C ILE A 140 -4.92 2.37 14.57
N GLN A 141 -5.41 1.78 15.66
CA GLN A 141 -4.70 1.81 16.95
C GLN A 141 -3.37 1.04 16.89
N PHE A 142 -3.35 -0.11 16.21
CA PHE A 142 -2.14 -0.90 16.01
C PHE A 142 -1.06 -0.09 15.29
N LEU A 143 -1.41 0.58 14.18
CA LEU A 143 -0.52 1.51 13.49
C LEU A 143 -0.06 2.64 14.39
N LYS A 144 -1.00 3.34 15.03
CA LYS A 144 -0.70 4.49 15.90
C LYS A 144 0.34 4.14 16.98
N ASN A 145 0.26 2.93 17.52
CA ASN A 145 1.12 2.43 18.60
C ASN A 145 2.46 1.84 18.14
N GLY A 146 2.76 1.78 16.84
CA GLY A 146 4.04 1.28 16.34
C GLY A 146 4.00 -0.04 15.57
N GLY A 147 2.81 -0.58 15.31
CA GLY A 147 2.63 -1.77 14.50
C GLY A 147 2.97 -1.54 13.02
N GLY A 148 3.39 -2.61 12.35
CA GLY A 148 3.62 -2.63 10.91
C GLY A 148 2.44 -3.27 10.17
N LEU A 149 1.81 -2.56 9.23
CA LEU A 149 0.68 -3.08 8.46
C LEU A 149 1.07 -3.33 6.99
N LEU A 150 0.86 -4.56 6.51
CA LEU A 150 0.85 -4.87 5.08
C LEU A 150 -0.60 -5.10 4.65
N ILE A 151 -1.11 -4.24 3.77
CA ILE A 151 -2.50 -4.32 3.31
C ILE A 151 -2.57 -4.34 1.79
N GLY A 152 -3.36 -5.27 1.24
CA GLY A 152 -3.51 -5.43 -0.21
C GLY A 152 -4.95 -5.56 -0.64
N GLY A 153 -5.33 -4.93 -1.76
CA GLY A 153 -6.66 -5.09 -2.31
C GLY A 153 -6.93 -4.16 -3.48
N GLN A 154 -8.11 -4.29 -4.09
CA GLN A 154 -8.56 -3.39 -5.15
C GLN A 154 -10.00 -2.94 -4.88
N ALA A 155 -10.33 -1.71 -5.25
CA ALA A 155 -11.65 -1.15 -4.97
C ALA A 155 -12.63 -1.30 -6.13
N LEU A 156 -12.21 -1.73 -7.32
CA LEU A 156 -13.04 -1.84 -8.53
C LEU A 156 -14.25 -2.78 -8.34
N ASN A 157 -14.02 -4.00 -7.86
CA ASN A 157 -15.12 -4.95 -7.63
C ASN A 157 -16.06 -4.43 -6.54
N TRP A 158 -15.51 -3.82 -5.50
CA TRP A 158 -16.30 -3.23 -4.43
C TRP A 158 -17.16 -2.05 -4.95
N ALA A 159 -16.57 -1.18 -5.77
CA ALA A 159 -17.22 -0.01 -6.37
C ALA A 159 -18.41 -0.39 -7.25
N ALA A 160 -18.28 -1.48 -8.02
CA ALA A 160 -19.36 -2.00 -8.85
C ALA A 160 -20.63 -2.35 -8.06
N HIS A 161 -20.50 -2.67 -6.77
CA HIS A 161 -21.62 -3.04 -5.90
C HIS A 161 -22.11 -1.90 -4.98
N HIS A 162 -21.28 -0.90 -4.70
CA HIS A 162 -21.56 0.12 -3.68
C HIS A 162 -21.63 1.57 -4.21
N GLY A 163 -21.10 1.82 -5.42
CA GLY A 163 -20.96 3.13 -6.03
C GLY A 163 -19.51 3.60 -6.10
N HIS A 164 -19.11 4.08 -7.27
CA HIS A 164 -17.78 4.61 -7.57
C HIS A 164 -17.44 5.85 -6.73
N ASP A 165 -18.42 6.73 -6.53
CA ASP A 165 -18.35 7.96 -5.72
C ASP A 165 -18.07 7.71 -4.23
N LYS A 166 -18.23 6.46 -3.77
CA LYS A 166 -18.09 6.07 -2.37
C LYS A 166 -16.78 5.39 -2.04
N VAL A 167 -15.93 5.10 -3.03
CA VAL A 167 -14.68 4.36 -2.80
C VAL A 167 -13.78 5.10 -1.82
N LEU A 168 -13.52 6.40 -2.03
CA LEU A 168 -12.63 7.15 -1.15
C LEU A 168 -13.16 7.30 0.28
N SER A 169 -14.48 7.24 0.47
CA SER A 169 -15.13 7.55 1.76
C SER A 169 -15.48 6.34 2.60
N ILE A 170 -15.83 5.20 2.00
CA ILE A 170 -16.34 4.02 2.74
C ILE A 170 -15.82 2.66 2.24
N PHE A 171 -14.88 2.62 1.28
CA PHE A 171 -14.18 1.36 0.98
C PHE A 171 -13.42 0.89 2.24
N PRO A 172 -13.55 -0.38 2.68
CA PRO A 172 -12.96 -0.83 3.95
C PRO A 172 -11.45 -0.55 4.06
N GLY A 173 -10.68 -0.82 3.01
CA GLY A 173 -9.26 -0.50 2.96
C GLY A 173 -8.96 0.99 3.16
N ASN A 174 -9.82 1.87 2.65
CA ASN A 174 -9.69 3.33 2.82
C ASN A 174 -10.08 3.79 4.23
N GLN A 175 -10.91 3.04 4.97
CA GLN A 175 -11.17 3.35 6.39
C GLN A 175 -9.90 3.23 7.25
N VAL A 176 -8.93 2.41 6.82
CA VAL A 176 -7.67 2.20 7.53
C VAL A 176 -6.52 2.98 6.91
N THR A 177 -6.34 2.91 5.60
CA THR A 177 -5.13 3.47 4.93
C THR A 177 -5.16 5.00 4.81
N SER A 178 -6.35 5.61 4.82
CA SER A 178 -6.52 7.06 4.69
C SER A 178 -5.86 7.86 5.83
N VAL A 179 -5.78 7.30 7.05
CA VAL A 179 -5.11 8.01 8.16
C VAL A 179 -3.62 8.22 7.89
N ALA A 180 -3.04 7.43 6.99
CA ALA A 180 -1.66 7.58 6.53
C ALA A 180 -1.55 8.20 5.13
N GLY A 181 -2.65 8.77 4.62
CA GLY A 181 -2.69 9.49 3.34
C GLY A 181 -2.48 8.60 2.11
N VAL A 182 -2.90 7.33 2.18
CA VAL A 182 -2.93 6.42 1.02
C VAL A 182 -4.36 5.96 0.81
N TYR A 183 -4.84 6.01 -0.43
CA TYR A 183 -6.20 5.61 -0.80
C TYR A 183 -6.17 4.65 -1.98
N PHE A 184 -6.99 3.61 -1.92
CA PHE A 184 -7.42 2.85 -3.09
C PHE A 184 -8.44 3.67 -3.88
N THR A 185 -8.28 3.75 -5.19
CA THR A 185 -9.23 4.41 -6.10
C THR A 185 -10.06 3.41 -6.90
N ASP A 186 -11.12 3.87 -7.53
CA ASP A 186 -11.92 3.12 -8.49
C ASP A 186 -11.33 3.17 -9.92
N ILE A 187 -10.09 3.65 -10.06
CA ILE A 187 -9.37 3.72 -11.33
C ILE A 187 -8.56 2.44 -11.48
N SER A 188 -8.73 1.73 -12.60
CA SER A 188 -7.89 0.56 -12.91
C SER A 188 -6.49 1.02 -13.33
N ALA A 189 -5.46 0.49 -12.69
CA ALA A 189 -4.08 0.76 -13.09
C ALA A 189 -3.64 -0.12 -14.26
N ASN A 190 -2.85 0.46 -15.17
CA ASN A 190 -2.23 -0.27 -16.27
C ASN A 190 -1.17 -1.26 -15.76
N ARG A 191 -1.09 -2.42 -16.43
CA ARG A 191 -0.28 -3.59 -16.02
C ARG A 191 0.81 -3.96 -17.03
N ASP A 192 0.98 -3.17 -18.08
CA ASP A 192 1.78 -3.55 -19.25
C ASP A 192 3.28 -3.42 -18.96
N TRP A 193 3.66 -2.37 -18.21
CA TRP A 193 5.05 -2.10 -17.90
C TRP A 193 5.25 -1.46 -16.53
N PHE A 194 6.22 -1.99 -15.78
CA PHE A 194 6.63 -1.46 -14.48
C PHE A 194 8.12 -1.15 -14.51
N LYS A 195 8.48 0.10 -14.18
CA LYS A 195 9.88 0.50 -14.06
C LYS A 195 10.36 0.23 -12.63
N VAL A 196 11.46 -0.48 -12.51
CA VAL A 196 12.19 -0.57 -11.23
C VAL A 196 12.94 0.75 -11.03
N SER A 197 12.55 1.49 -10.00
CA SER A 197 13.14 2.78 -9.69
C SER A 197 14.27 2.63 -8.68
N LYS A 198 15.34 3.41 -8.85
CA LYS A 198 16.49 3.43 -7.92
C LYS A 198 16.32 4.43 -6.78
N GLU A 199 15.43 5.38 -6.98
CA GLU A 199 15.06 6.46 -6.07
C GLU A 199 13.53 6.53 -6.04
N ILE A 200 12.97 7.25 -5.07
CA ILE A 200 11.51 7.43 -4.98
C ILE A 200 10.98 7.99 -6.31
N PRO A 201 10.01 7.32 -6.96
CA PRO A 201 9.40 7.80 -8.18
C PRO A 201 8.84 9.22 -8.00
N ASN A 202 9.31 10.15 -8.84
CA ASN A 202 8.75 11.48 -8.88
C ASN A 202 7.40 11.44 -9.62
N LEU A 203 6.31 11.59 -8.86
CA LEU A 203 4.96 11.71 -9.41
C LEU A 203 4.82 13.10 -10.02
N ARG A 204 5.05 13.20 -11.34
CA ARG A 204 4.68 14.41 -12.07
C ARG A 204 3.17 14.41 -12.20
N LEU A 205 2.51 15.20 -11.35
CA LEU A 205 1.12 15.59 -11.57
C LEU A 205 1.09 16.41 -12.88
N TYR A 206 0.71 15.76 -13.98
CA TYR A 206 0.29 16.48 -15.17
C TYR A 206 -1.13 16.93 -14.94
N VAL A 207 -1.29 18.11 -14.35
CA VAL A 207 -2.58 18.79 -14.37
C VAL A 207 -2.73 19.38 -15.78
N GLN A 208 -3.63 18.83 -16.60
CA GLN A 208 -4.11 19.54 -17.77
C GLN A 208 -5.01 20.68 -17.29
N CYS A 209 -4.40 21.75 -16.78
CA CYS A 209 -5.07 22.93 -16.22
C CYS A 209 -4.75 24.20 -17.02
N GLU A 210 -4.25 24.10 -18.25
CA GLU A 210 -3.88 25.31 -19.01
C GLU A 210 -5.11 26.20 -19.27
N ASP A 211 -6.26 25.61 -19.58
CA ASP A 211 -7.48 26.38 -19.87
C ASP A 211 -8.16 26.92 -18.59
N GLU A 212 -8.16 26.18 -17.48
CA GLU A 212 -8.82 26.60 -16.23
C GLU A 212 -8.03 27.67 -15.48
N LEU A 213 -6.69 27.69 -15.59
CA LEU A 213 -5.85 28.69 -14.91
C LEU A 213 -5.92 30.07 -15.59
N GLU A 214 -6.05 30.13 -16.92
CA GLU A 214 -6.21 31.42 -17.62
C GLU A 214 -7.53 32.10 -17.26
N ASP A 215 -8.62 31.33 -17.18
CA ASP A 215 -9.94 31.85 -16.78
C ASP A 215 -9.97 32.31 -15.32
N ASP A 216 -9.33 31.57 -14.40
CA ASP A 216 -9.25 31.95 -12.99
C ASP A 216 -8.40 33.23 -12.81
N GLN A 217 -7.30 33.35 -13.55
CA GLN A 217 -6.45 34.54 -13.53
C GLN A 217 -7.19 35.78 -14.08
N GLN A 218 -8.01 35.63 -15.12
CA GLN A 218 -8.83 36.73 -15.65
C GLN A 218 -9.96 37.16 -14.70
N GLN A 219 -10.49 36.26 -13.87
CA GLN A 219 -11.49 36.61 -12.86
C GLN A 219 -10.88 37.34 -11.66
N LEU A 220 -9.66 36.99 -11.26
CA LEU A 220 -8.97 37.61 -10.12
C LEU A 220 -8.39 39.00 -10.42
N LEU A 221 -8.22 39.35 -11.71
CA LEU A 221 -7.71 40.64 -12.17
C LEU A 221 -8.81 41.67 -12.49
N LYS A 222 -10.08 41.37 -12.18
CA LYS A 222 -11.20 42.33 -12.21
C LYS A 222 -11.46 42.92 -10.83
#